data_AF-A0A9P7ALV1-F1
#
_entry.id   AF-A0A9P7ALV1-F1
#
_cell.length_a   1.000
_cell.length_b   1.000
_cell.length_c   1.000
_cell.angle_alpha   90.00
_cell.angle_beta   90.00
_cell.angle_gamma   90.00
#
_symmetry.space_group_name_H-M   'P 1'
#
loop_
_entity.id
_entity.type
_entity.pdbx_description
1 polymer ?
#
loop_
_entity_poly.entity_id
_entity_poly.type
_entity_poly.pdbx_seq_one_letter_code
_entity_poly.pdbx_strand_id
1 'polypeptide(L)'
;MYFLIKAIVVTVLMVVSVCAQNAYINLPAPGSDITAGTNFTVQIGLPNNLTGGKEIAIVIAIQSCPTGDCLPISEDMGTLLYEGPFNPQYGPGAEDPYEDFSVQVPASFATGQAQLGLAHFNLVGELFWPYLQLVNETVYVV
;
A
#
# COMPACT_ATOMS: atom_id res chain seq x y z
N MET A 1 10.73 -40.64 11.18
CA MET A 1 9.87 -40.10 10.11
C MET A 1 8.84 -39.08 10.62
N TYR A 2 8.07 -39.37 11.68
CA TYR A 2 7.09 -38.43 12.27
C TYR A 2 7.68 -37.09 12.79
N PHE A 3 8.91 -37.10 13.32
CA PHE A 3 9.56 -35.90 13.87
C PHE A 3 10.00 -34.91 12.77
N LEU A 4 10.44 -35.43 11.61
CA LEU A 4 10.81 -34.63 10.44
C LEU A 4 9.59 -33.94 9.80
N ILE A 5 8.43 -34.61 9.77
CA ILE A 5 7.19 -34.02 9.23
C ILE A 5 6.71 -32.85 10.10
N LYS A 6 6.79 -32.97 11.44
CA LYS A 6 6.44 -31.87 12.36
C LYS A 6 7.37 -30.66 12.23
N ALA A 7 8.68 -30.90 12.11
CA ALA A 7 9.65 -29.82 11.93
C ALA A 7 9.42 -29.06 10.61
N ILE A 8 9.14 -29.78 9.52
CA ILE A 8 8.84 -29.16 8.21
C ILE A 8 7.57 -28.29 8.27
N VAL A 9 6.51 -28.77 8.94
CA VAL A 9 5.25 -28.01 9.09
C VAL A 9 5.46 -26.72 9.90
N VAL A 10 6.27 -26.76 10.96
CA VAL A 10 6.57 -25.56 11.78
C VAL A 10 7.38 -24.52 11.00
N THR A 11 8.38 -24.94 10.22
CA THR A 11 9.20 -23.99 9.45
C THR A 11 8.39 -23.30 8.34
N VAL A 12 7.46 -24.01 7.68
CA VAL A 12 6.60 -23.41 6.65
C VAL A 12 5.65 -22.36 7.25
N LEU A 13 5.16 -22.57 8.47
CA LEU A 13 4.26 -21.62 9.15
C LEU A 13 4.96 -20.33 9.60
N MET A 14 6.27 -20.35 9.88
CA MET A 14 7.02 -19.16 10.30
C MET A 14 7.43 -18.24 9.16
N VAL A 15 7.41 -18.71 7.91
CA VAL A 15 7.81 -17.89 6.74
C VAL A 15 6.68 -16.95 6.30
N VAL A 16 5.41 -17.27 6.61
CA VAL A 16 4.25 -16.44 6.21
C VAL A 16 3.94 -15.28 7.16
N SER A 17 4.50 -15.25 8.37
CA SER A 17 4.17 -14.24 9.40
C SER A 17 4.91 -12.91 9.30
N VAL A 18 5.83 -12.74 8.33
CA VAL A 18 6.66 -11.52 8.21
C VAL A 18 6.00 -10.42 7.36
N CYS A 19 5.07 -10.76 6.44
CA CYS A 19 4.51 -9.77 5.52
C CYS A 19 3.41 -8.88 6.12
N ALA A 20 2.84 -9.26 7.27
CA ALA A 20 1.63 -8.65 7.85
C ALA A 20 1.84 -7.33 8.61
N GLN A 21 3.09 -6.83 8.69
CA GLN A 21 3.46 -5.62 9.46
C GLN A 21 3.59 -4.35 8.60
N ASN A 22 3.32 -4.49 7.30
CA ASN A 22 3.55 -3.48 6.28
C ASN A 22 2.31 -2.63 6.04
N ALA A 23 2.47 -1.34 5.71
CA ALA A 23 1.37 -0.49 5.26
C ALA A 23 0.67 -1.12 4.04
N TYR A 24 -0.61 -0.87 3.86
CA TYR A 24 -1.39 -1.43 2.76
C TYR A 24 -2.44 -0.44 2.25
N ILE A 25 -2.83 -0.62 0.99
CA ILE A 25 -3.93 0.13 0.38
C ILE A 25 -5.22 -0.60 0.75
N ASN A 26 -6.04 -0.03 1.63
CA ASN A 26 -7.33 -0.60 2.03
C ASN A 26 -8.45 -0.21 1.04
N LEU A 27 -8.39 1.04 0.56
CA LEU A 27 -9.26 1.54 -0.49
C LEU A 27 -8.41 2.30 -1.53
N PRO A 28 -8.76 2.24 -2.82
CA PRO A 28 -9.77 1.36 -3.41
C PRO A 28 -9.40 -0.12 -3.31
N ALA A 29 -10.41 -1.00 -3.32
CA ALA A 29 -10.17 -2.44 -3.32
C ALA A 29 -9.54 -2.89 -4.67
N PRO A 30 -8.79 -4.00 -4.70
CA PRO A 30 -8.26 -4.58 -5.93
C PRO A 30 -9.32 -4.69 -7.03
N GLY A 31 -9.00 -4.16 -8.21
CA GLY A 31 -9.86 -4.18 -9.39
C GLY A 31 -11.04 -3.21 -9.37
N SER A 32 -11.05 -2.23 -8.45
CA SER A 32 -12.11 -1.20 -8.43
C SER A 32 -11.99 -0.22 -9.60
N ASP A 33 -13.13 0.32 -10.00
CA ASP A 33 -13.23 1.40 -10.98
C ASP A 33 -13.03 2.77 -10.31
N ILE A 34 -12.24 3.63 -10.97
CA ILE A 34 -11.97 5.03 -10.58
C ILE A 34 -12.36 5.93 -11.74
N THR A 35 -13.25 6.88 -11.50
CA THR A 35 -13.65 7.84 -12.53
C THR A 35 -12.61 8.95 -12.67
N ALA A 36 -12.07 9.13 -13.87
CA ALA A 36 -11.12 10.21 -14.13
C ALA A 36 -11.76 11.59 -13.88
N GLY A 37 -10.99 12.53 -13.34
CA GLY A 37 -11.46 13.88 -13.07
C GLY A 37 -12.40 14.00 -11.86
N THR A 38 -12.63 12.93 -11.10
CA THR A 38 -13.43 12.98 -9.87
C THR A 38 -12.58 12.59 -8.65
N ASN A 39 -12.86 13.20 -7.50
CA ASN A 39 -12.18 12.83 -6.26
C ASN A 39 -12.63 11.44 -5.80
N PHE A 40 -11.67 10.65 -5.35
CA PHE A 40 -11.90 9.35 -4.72
C PHE A 40 -11.02 9.23 -3.48
N THR A 41 -11.41 8.33 -2.57
CA THR A 41 -10.67 8.08 -1.35
C THR A 41 -9.66 6.97 -1.57
N VAL A 42 -8.39 7.26 -1.28
CA VAL A 42 -7.37 6.26 -1.04
C VAL A 42 -7.20 6.13 0.47
N GLN A 43 -7.53 4.96 1.02
CA GLN A 43 -7.35 4.69 2.44
C GLN A 43 -6.10 3.84 2.62
N ILE A 44 -5.14 4.35 3.39
CA ILE A 44 -3.91 3.63 3.71
C ILE A 44 -4.02 3.10 5.13
N GLY A 45 -3.97 1.78 5.28
CA GLY A 45 -3.92 1.10 6.56
C GLY A 45 -2.48 0.85 7.00
N LEU A 46 -2.25 0.88 8.31
CA LEU A 46 -0.98 0.55 8.92
C LEU A 46 -1.20 -0.51 10.00
N PRO A 47 -0.81 -1.77 9.81
CA PRO A 47 -0.96 -2.81 10.82
C PRO A 47 -0.25 -2.42 12.11
N ASN A 48 -0.81 -2.82 13.25
CA ASN A 48 -0.17 -2.55 14.53
C ASN A 48 1.19 -3.27 14.63
N ASN A 49 2.26 -2.50 14.83
CA ASN A 49 3.63 -2.98 14.82
C ASN A 49 4.23 -3.07 16.23
N LEU A 50 4.70 -4.25 16.62
CA LEU A 50 5.31 -4.49 17.94
C LEU A 50 6.65 -3.76 18.14
N THR A 51 7.36 -3.49 17.04
CA THR A 51 8.71 -2.90 17.05
C THR A 51 8.69 -1.38 17.27
N GLY A 52 7.51 -0.73 17.18
CA GLY A 52 7.38 0.72 17.17
C GLY A 52 7.99 1.36 15.92
N GLY A 53 7.51 2.55 15.57
CA GLY A 53 8.00 3.29 14.40
C GLY A 53 7.54 4.74 14.43
N LYS A 54 8.20 5.57 13.63
CA LYS A 54 7.82 6.96 13.38
C LYS A 54 7.49 7.12 11.91
N GLU A 55 6.22 7.40 11.65
CA GLU A 55 5.72 7.72 10.32
C GLU A 55 6.23 9.10 9.88
N ILE A 56 6.72 9.18 8.64
CA ILE A 56 7.32 10.40 8.10
C ILE A 56 6.50 10.91 6.93
N ALA A 57 6.41 10.13 5.85
CA ALA A 57 5.75 10.57 4.63
C ALA A 57 5.30 9.40 3.75
N ILE A 58 4.29 9.67 2.93
CA ILE A 58 3.88 8.78 1.84
C ILE A 58 3.80 9.55 0.52
N VAL A 59 3.87 8.78 -0.56
CA VAL A 59 3.52 9.21 -1.91
C VAL A 59 2.48 8.24 -2.45
N ILE A 60 1.36 8.78 -2.91
CA ILE A 60 0.31 8.06 -3.62
C ILE A 60 0.41 8.48 -5.08
N ALA A 61 0.51 7.52 -5.99
CA ALA A 61 0.64 7.77 -7.41
C ALA A 61 -0.11 6.73 -8.23
N ILE A 62 -0.36 7.03 -9.51
CA ILE A 62 -1.07 6.13 -10.42
C ILE A 62 -0.37 6.05 -11.78
N GLN A 63 -0.17 4.83 -12.25
CA GLN A 63 0.42 4.53 -13.56
C GLN A 63 -0.65 3.93 -14.47
N SER A 64 -0.81 4.47 -15.68
CA SER A 64 -1.68 3.87 -16.70
C SER A 64 -0.94 2.73 -17.39
N CYS A 65 -1.60 1.58 -17.53
CA CYS A 65 -1.05 0.40 -18.18
C CYS A 65 -2.19 -0.37 -18.87
N PRO A 66 -2.79 0.19 -19.94
CA PRO A 66 -4.01 -0.36 -20.55
C PRO A 66 -3.84 -1.74 -21.18
N THR A 67 -2.60 -2.19 -21.46
CA THR A 67 -2.30 -3.55 -21.93
C THR A 67 -2.08 -4.56 -20.80
N GLY A 68 -2.08 -4.12 -19.55
CA GLY A 68 -1.78 -4.92 -18.37
C GLY A 68 -0.29 -5.01 -18.01
N ASP A 69 0.60 -4.53 -18.89
CA ASP A 69 2.05 -4.53 -18.68
C ASP A 69 2.53 -3.32 -17.87
N CYS A 70 2.04 -3.20 -16.63
CA CYS A 70 2.45 -2.12 -15.73
C CYS A 70 3.93 -2.29 -15.33
N LEU A 71 4.72 -1.21 -15.38
CA LEU A 71 6.06 -1.22 -14.80
C LEU A 71 5.96 -1.36 -13.28
N PRO A 72 6.93 -2.02 -12.62
CA PRO A 72 6.99 -2.04 -11.16
C PRO A 72 7.05 -0.61 -10.60
N ILE A 73 6.33 -0.34 -9.52
CA ILE A 73 6.32 0.98 -8.85
C ILE A 73 7.69 1.42 -8.31
N SER A 74 8.64 0.49 -8.18
CA SER A 74 10.04 0.78 -7.86
C SER A 74 10.80 1.42 -9.03
N GLU A 75 10.27 1.31 -10.24
CA GLU A 75 10.85 1.86 -11.47
C GLU A 75 10.07 3.09 -11.95
N ASP A 76 8.73 3.04 -11.92
CA ASP A 76 7.86 4.15 -12.31
C ASP A 76 6.59 4.20 -11.45
N MET A 77 6.39 5.32 -10.76
CA MET A 77 5.19 5.57 -9.97
C MET A 77 4.06 6.22 -10.80
N GLY A 78 4.37 6.74 -11.99
CA GLY A 78 3.44 7.44 -12.86
C GLY A 78 3.08 8.84 -12.35
N THR A 79 1.79 9.15 -12.37
CA THR A 79 1.25 10.45 -11.99
C THR A 79 1.06 10.54 -10.48
N LEU A 80 1.70 11.53 -9.84
CA LEU A 80 1.53 11.79 -8.41
C LEU A 80 0.11 12.29 -8.12
N LEU A 81 -0.51 11.70 -7.10
CA LEU A 81 -1.84 12.04 -6.60
C LEU A 81 -1.78 12.70 -5.22
N TYR A 82 -0.79 12.34 -4.41
CA TYR A 82 -0.50 12.95 -3.11
C TYR A 82 0.97 12.73 -2.74
N GLU A 83 1.59 13.73 -2.14
CA GLU A 83 2.88 13.64 -1.48
C GLU A 83 2.86 14.45 -0.18
N GLY A 84 3.18 13.81 0.94
CA GLY A 84 3.05 14.51 2.21
C GLY A 84 3.19 13.63 3.44
N PRO A 85 2.95 14.21 4.63
CA PRO A 85 2.99 13.48 5.88
C PRO A 85 1.93 12.37 5.92
N PHE A 86 2.20 11.36 6.75
CA PHE A 86 1.30 10.25 7.04
C PHE A 86 1.19 10.12 8.55
N ASN A 87 -0.03 10.13 9.07
CA ASN A 87 -0.35 10.11 10.49
C ASN A 87 -1.64 9.29 10.75
N PRO A 88 -1.59 7.97 10.53
CA PRO A 88 -2.76 7.10 10.63
C PRO A 88 -3.33 7.08 12.05
N GLN A 89 -4.65 7.06 12.16
CA GLN A 89 -5.39 7.07 13.43
C GLN A 89 -6.38 5.91 13.50
N TYR A 90 -6.71 5.50 14.72
CA TYR A 90 -7.79 4.53 14.93
C TYR A 90 -9.15 5.19 14.66
N GLY A 91 -9.84 4.72 13.63
CA GLY A 91 -11.25 5.04 13.40
C GLY A 91 -12.20 4.20 14.25
N PRO A 92 -13.49 4.58 14.33
CA PRO A 92 -14.50 3.81 15.07
C PRO A 92 -14.62 2.37 14.54
N GLY A 93 -14.30 1.39 15.38
CA GLY A 93 -14.41 -0.04 15.04
C GLY A 93 -13.30 -0.58 14.12
N ALA A 94 -12.24 0.18 13.88
CA ALA A 94 -11.12 -0.25 13.05
C ALA A 94 -10.16 -1.15 13.84
N GLU A 95 -9.73 -2.25 13.22
CA GLU A 95 -8.73 -3.16 13.78
C GLU A 95 -7.31 -2.56 13.73
N ASP A 96 -7.04 -1.83 12.65
CA ASP A 96 -5.77 -1.14 12.40
C ASP A 96 -5.97 0.37 12.21
N PRO A 97 -4.99 1.21 12.58
CA PRO A 97 -5.03 2.63 12.27
C PRO A 97 -4.93 2.86 10.76
N TYR A 98 -5.61 3.90 10.29
CA TYR A 98 -5.64 4.26 8.88
C TYR A 98 -5.70 5.77 8.68
N GLU A 99 -5.45 6.22 7.45
CA GLU A 99 -5.69 7.60 7.02
C GLU A 99 -6.34 7.63 5.64
N ASP A 100 -7.31 8.53 5.48
CA ASP A 100 -8.06 8.73 4.25
C ASP A 100 -7.51 9.91 3.46
N PHE A 101 -7.14 9.67 2.21
CA PHE A 101 -6.66 10.69 1.28
C PHE A 101 -7.68 10.89 0.17
N SER A 102 -8.27 12.09 0.11
CA SER A 102 -9.10 12.49 -1.02
C SER A 102 -8.21 12.99 -2.15
N VAL A 103 -8.05 12.17 -3.19
CA VAL A 103 -7.19 12.46 -4.35
C VAL A 103 -7.97 12.42 -5.65
N GLN A 104 -7.38 12.94 -6.73
CA GLN A 104 -8.03 13.04 -8.03
C GLN A 104 -7.10 12.56 -9.14
N VAL A 105 -7.55 11.58 -9.92
CA VAL A 105 -6.90 11.25 -11.20
C VAL A 105 -7.20 12.37 -12.21
N PRO A 106 -6.22 12.91 -12.96
CA PRO A 106 -6.49 13.94 -13.95
C PRO A 106 -7.56 13.51 -14.98
N ALA A 107 -8.43 14.43 -15.40
CA ALA A 107 -9.49 14.11 -16.36
C ALA A 107 -8.97 13.65 -17.74
N SER A 108 -7.71 13.97 -18.06
CA SER A 108 -7.03 13.53 -19.29
C SER A 108 -6.31 12.18 -19.15
N PHE A 109 -6.44 11.50 -18.01
CA PHE A 109 -5.77 10.23 -17.77
C PHE A 109 -6.35 9.14 -18.67
N ALA A 110 -5.49 8.26 -19.18
CA ALA A 110 -5.91 7.22 -20.10
C ALA A 110 -6.78 6.17 -19.38
N THR A 111 -7.94 5.88 -19.97
CA THR A 111 -8.88 4.86 -19.49
C THR A 111 -8.33 3.45 -19.69
N GLY A 112 -8.72 2.53 -18.80
CA GLY A 112 -8.29 1.13 -18.82
C GLY A 112 -7.57 0.74 -17.54
N GLN A 113 -6.85 -0.38 -17.58
CA GLN A 113 -6.11 -0.86 -16.42
C GLN A 113 -5.02 0.14 -16.00
N ALA A 114 -4.92 0.36 -14.70
CA ALA A 114 -3.93 1.20 -14.07
C ALA A 114 -3.42 0.53 -12.79
N GLN A 115 -2.28 1.00 -12.31
CA GLN A 115 -1.68 0.57 -11.07
C GLN A 115 -1.60 1.75 -10.12
N LEU A 116 -2.26 1.64 -8.97
CA LEU A 116 -2.12 2.57 -7.87
C LEU A 116 -0.89 2.16 -7.05
N GLY A 117 0.01 3.10 -6.80
CA GLY A 117 1.26 2.89 -6.06
C GLY A 117 1.28 3.71 -4.78
N LEU A 118 1.83 3.10 -3.73
CA LEU A 118 2.17 3.72 -2.46
C LEU A 118 3.68 3.56 -2.25
N ALA A 119 4.37 4.68 -2.10
CA ALA A 119 5.71 4.70 -1.50
C ALA A 119 5.58 5.24 -0.08
N HIS A 120 6.02 4.47 0.90
CA HIS A 120 5.86 4.75 2.31
C HIS A 120 7.23 4.79 2.98
N PHE A 121 7.58 5.96 3.53
CA PHE A 121 8.83 6.18 4.22
C PHE A 121 8.59 6.38 5.71
N ASN A 122 9.22 5.53 6.52
CA ASN A 122 9.15 5.60 7.96
C ASN A 122 10.51 5.26 8.61
N LEU A 123 10.57 5.48 9.92
CA LEU A 123 11.70 5.10 10.77
C LEU A 123 11.26 3.97 11.69
N VAL A 124 11.93 2.82 11.64
CA VAL A 124 11.52 1.62 12.37
C VAL A 124 12.45 1.36 13.56
N GLY A 125 11.86 0.93 14.69
CA GLY A 125 12.58 0.55 15.91
C GLY A 125 13.17 1.71 16.71
N GLU A 126 13.76 1.39 17.86
CA GLU A 126 14.31 2.39 18.80
C GLU A 126 15.48 3.20 18.24
N LEU A 127 16.21 2.62 17.27
CA LEU A 127 17.34 3.27 16.60
C LEU A 127 16.93 4.08 15.36
N PHE A 128 15.64 4.16 15.05
CA PHE A 128 15.08 4.92 13.93
C PHE A 128 15.72 4.55 12.58
N TRP A 129 15.73 3.27 12.23
CA TRP A 129 16.28 2.83 10.94
C TRP A 129 15.36 3.29 9.79
N PRO A 130 15.91 3.95 8.76
CA PRO A 130 15.13 4.37 7.61
C PRO A 130 14.64 3.15 6.84
N TYR A 131 13.34 3.10 6.59
CA TYR A 131 12.70 2.04 5.86
C TYR A 131 11.80 2.63 4.78
N LEU A 132 11.97 2.13 3.56
CA LEU A 132 11.15 2.48 2.41
C LEU A 132 10.38 1.24 1.99
N GLN A 133 9.06 1.36 2.04
CA GLN A 133 8.14 0.33 1.63
C GLN A 133 7.43 0.77 0.35
N LEU A 134 7.30 -0.15 -0.60
CA LEU A 134 6.58 0.06 -1.86
C LEU A 134 5.44 -0.94 -1.95
N VAL A 135 4.22 -0.45 -2.16
CA VAL A 135 3.00 -1.27 -2.30
C VAL A 135 2.23 -0.84 -3.53
N ASN A 136 1.71 -1.78 -4.29
CA ASN A 136 0.87 -1.51 -5.44
C ASN A 136 -0.49 -2.20 -5.32
N GLU A 137 -1.45 -1.65 -6.04
CA GLU A 137 -2.80 -2.18 -6.19
C GLU A 137 -3.25 -2.01 -7.64
N THR A 138 -3.99 -2.98 -8.17
CA THR A 138 -4.52 -2.87 -9.55
C THR A 138 -5.90 -2.23 -9.51
N VAL A 139 -6.14 -1.25 -10.38
CA VAL A 139 -7.41 -0.50 -10.48
C VAL A 139 -7.75 -0.26 -11.96
N TYR A 140 -8.97 0.16 -12.25
CA TYR A 140 -9.40 0.51 -13.61
C TYR A 140 -9.86 1.95 -13.66
N VAL A 141 -9.34 2.72 -14.61
CA VAL A 141 -9.78 4.09 -14.85
C VAL A 141 -10.89 4.09 -15.90
N VAL A 142 -12.05 4.68 -15.55
CA VAL A 142 -13.26 4.74 -16.38
C VAL A 142 -13.71 6.17 -16.66
#